data_AF-A0A3N9MLR2-F1
#
_entry.id   AF-A0A3N9MLR2-F1
#
_cell.length_a   1.000
_cell.length_b   1.000
_cell.length_c   1.000
_cell.angle_alpha   90.00
_cell.angle_beta   90.00
_cell.angle_gamma   90.00
#
_symmetry.space_group_name_H-M   'P 1'
#
loop_
_entity.id
_entity.type
_entity.pdbx_description
1 polymer ?
#
loop_
_entity_poly.entity_id
_entity_poly.type
_entity_poly.pdbx_seq_one_letter_code
_entity_poly.pdbx_strand_id
1 'polypeptide(L)'
;MSNEDKLEKLFAKRQQAKLGGGEKRIEKMHSQGKLTSRERIEILLDTGSFEEFDMFKEHRCHEFGMEKNKIPGDGVVTGYGTIDGRLVYVFAQDFTVFGGSLSETFAEKICKIMEMAAKNGAPVIGLNDSGGARIQEGIESLAGYADIFLLNVLYSGVIPQLSGIFGPCAGGAVYSPALTDFTIMVQNTSYMFLTGPKVVKSVTKEDVSTEELGGALVHNRKSGVAHFVAENDQDALLLLRKILGYLPQNNLETTPYVPNDDPVDRMEDELNFIIPEDPNRPYDMKEIILRVVDNNEFMEVHQLWAQNLIVGFARLNGRSVGIVANQPNFLAGGLDINASIKGARFVRFCDAFNIPVITFVDVPGFWPGTSQEHAGIIRHGAKILYAYAEATVPKITVITRKAYGGAYCVMSSKHLRGDINYAWPSAEIAVMGPAGAVEIIFSKEISAAENSQEKARELEEDYKDKFANPYVAAKRGYVDDIIEPRRTRFRIIKALEMLKNKRDTLPMKKHGNIPL
;
A
#
# COMPACT_ATOMS: atom_id res chain seq x y z
N MET A 1 -34.52 17.12 -40.65
CA MET A 1 -34.44 16.49 -39.33
C MET A 1 -34.96 17.46 -38.30
N SER A 2 -36.09 17.12 -37.68
CA SER A 2 -36.63 17.83 -36.53
C SER A 2 -35.65 17.74 -35.35
N ASN A 3 -35.89 18.51 -34.28
CA ASN A 3 -35.12 18.33 -33.05
C ASN A 3 -35.43 16.99 -32.37
N GLU A 4 -36.64 16.45 -32.54
CA GLU A 4 -37.04 15.13 -32.06
C GLU A 4 -36.21 14.03 -32.74
N ASP A 5 -36.07 14.07 -34.08
CA ASP A 5 -35.25 13.09 -34.83
C ASP A 5 -33.79 13.09 -34.35
N LYS A 6 -33.25 14.27 -34.02
CA LYS A 6 -31.88 14.41 -33.51
C LYS A 6 -31.72 13.80 -32.12
N LEU A 7 -32.74 13.94 -31.25
CA LEU A 7 -32.74 13.36 -29.91
C LEU A 7 -32.87 11.84 -29.97
N GLU A 8 -33.77 11.30 -30.78
CA GLU A 8 -33.90 9.85 -30.99
C GLU A 8 -32.59 9.24 -31.50
N LYS A 9 -31.96 9.89 -32.49
CA LYS A 9 -30.65 9.48 -33.02
C LYS A 9 -29.56 9.51 -31.94
N LEU A 10 -29.56 10.52 -31.07
CA LEU A 10 -28.63 10.61 -29.95
C LEU A 10 -28.85 9.45 -28.97
N PHE A 11 -30.10 9.18 -28.57
CA PHE A 11 -30.41 8.09 -27.64
C PHE A 11 -30.02 6.73 -28.21
N ALA A 12 -30.34 6.47 -29.49
CA ALA A 12 -29.93 5.25 -30.18
C ALA A 12 -28.40 5.09 -30.20
N LYS A 13 -27.65 6.16 -30.52
CA LYS A 13 -26.17 6.13 -30.49
C LYS A 13 -25.61 5.90 -29.08
N ARG A 14 -26.21 6.47 -28.04
CA ARG A 14 -25.81 6.21 -26.65
C ARG A 14 -26.02 4.76 -26.27
N GLN A 15 -27.17 4.18 -26.63
CA GLN A 15 -27.43 2.76 -26.36
C GLN A 15 -26.43 1.86 -27.09
N GLN A 16 -26.13 2.16 -28.36
CA GLN A 16 -25.10 1.44 -29.11
C GLN A 16 -23.71 1.53 -28.46
N ALA A 17 -23.29 2.72 -28.02
CA ALA A 17 -22.01 2.90 -27.34
C ALA A 17 -21.95 2.17 -25.98
N LYS A 18 -23.08 2.07 -25.27
CA LYS A 18 -23.16 1.35 -24.00
C LYS A 18 -23.03 -0.17 -24.15
N LEU A 19 -23.37 -0.73 -25.31
CA LEU A 19 -23.22 -2.16 -25.59
C LEU A 19 -21.75 -2.59 -25.79
N GLY A 20 -20.81 -1.65 -25.96
CA GLY A 20 -19.40 -1.96 -26.14
C GLY A 20 -19.15 -2.95 -27.27
N GLY A 21 -18.56 -4.10 -26.95
CA GLY A 21 -18.30 -5.20 -27.89
C GLY A 21 -19.52 -6.04 -28.29
N GLY A 22 -20.72 -5.71 -27.79
CA GLY A 22 -21.98 -6.38 -28.07
C GLY A 22 -22.37 -7.46 -27.05
N GLU A 23 -23.66 -7.81 -27.04
CA GLU A 23 -24.29 -8.72 -26.05
C GLU A 23 -23.56 -10.05 -25.89
N LYS A 24 -23.18 -10.71 -26.99
CA LYS A 24 -22.45 -11.99 -26.95
C LYS A 24 -21.14 -11.92 -26.18
N ARG A 25 -20.42 -10.79 -26.23
CA ARG A 25 -19.16 -10.62 -25.50
C ARG A 25 -19.42 -10.29 -24.03
N ILE A 26 -20.49 -9.57 -23.74
CA ILE A 26 -20.96 -9.29 -22.38
C ILE A 26 -21.38 -10.60 -21.69
N GLU A 27 -22.23 -11.41 -22.32
CA GLU A 27 -22.63 -12.73 -21.80
C GLU A 27 -21.42 -13.63 -21.54
N LYS A 28 -20.43 -13.60 -22.44
CA LYS A 28 -19.17 -14.34 -22.24
C LYS A 28 -18.40 -13.83 -21.02
N MET A 29 -18.33 -12.52 -20.79
CA MET A 29 -17.71 -11.98 -19.57
C MET A 29 -18.47 -12.41 -18.30
N HIS A 30 -19.79 -12.29 -18.31
CA HIS A 30 -20.63 -12.67 -17.16
C HIS A 30 -20.50 -14.16 -16.82
N SER A 31 -20.46 -15.04 -17.82
CA SER A 31 -20.24 -16.49 -17.60
C SER A 31 -18.86 -16.83 -17.03
N GLN A 32 -17.91 -15.90 -17.05
CA GLN A 32 -16.59 -16.01 -16.40
C GLN A 32 -16.58 -15.38 -14.99
N GLY A 33 -17.73 -14.91 -14.49
CA GLY A 33 -17.84 -14.24 -13.19
C GLY A 33 -17.27 -12.82 -13.18
N LYS A 34 -17.12 -12.19 -14.35
CA LYS A 34 -16.59 -10.83 -14.49
C LYS A 34 -17.72 -9.84 -14.79
N LEU A 35 -17.63 -8.64 -14.24
CA LEU A 35 -18.53 -7.53 -14.58
C LEU A 35 -17.99 -6.74 -15.78
N THR A 36 -18.88 -6.06 -16.50
CA THR A 36 -18.51 -5.09 -17.54
C THR A 36 -17.90 -3.83 -16.92
N SER A 37 -17.21 -3.04 -17.75
CA SER A 37 -16.61 -1.76 -17.32
C SER A 37 -17.64 -0.80 -16.70
N ARG A 38 -18.87 -0.76 -17.24
CA ARG A 38 -19.95 0.12 -16.77
C ARG A 38 -20.61 -0.38 -15.50
N GLU A 39 -20.84 -1.69 -15.37
CA GLU A 39 -21.35 -2.30 -14.13
C GLU A 39 -20.37 -2.07 -12.96
N ARG A 40 -19.06 -2.16 -13.23
CA ARG A 40 -18.02 -1.85 -12.23
C ARG A 40 -18.09 -0.39 -11.78
N ILE A 41 -18.26 0.55 -12.71
CA ILE A 41 -18.40 1.98 -12.38
C ILE A 41 -19.66 2.22 -11.55
N GLU A 42 -20.78 1.57 -11.89
CA GLU A 42 -22.05 1.71 -11.18
C GLU A 42 -22.00 1.20 -9.73
N ILE A 43 -21.24 0.13 -9.47
CA ILE A 43 -21.01 -0.38 -8.10
C ILE A 43 -20.00 0.51 -7.36
N LEU A 44 -18.97 1.00 -8.05
CA LEU A 44 -17.91 1.80 -7.43
C LEU A 44 -18.41 3.15 -6.94
N LEU A 45 -19.18 3.85 -7.78
CA LEU A 45 -19.61 5.22 -7.56
C LEU A 45 -20.98 5.27 -6.89
N ASP A 46 -21.29 6.39 -6.25
CA ASP A 46 -22.60 6.62 -5.67
C ASP A 46 -23.67 6.67 -6.78
N THR A 47 -24.84 6.11 -6.49
CA THR A 47 -25.92 5.95 -7.46
C THR A 47 -26.28 7.28 -8.13
N GLY A 48 -26.24 7.30 -9.47
CA GLY A 48 -26.60 8.47 -10.28
C GLY A 48 -25.54 9.58 -10.31
N SER A 49 -24.35 9.39 -9.74
CA SER A 49 -23.27 10.40 -9.72
C SER A 49 -22.37 10.38 -10.96
N PHE A 50 -22.37 9.28 -11.73
CA PHE A 50 -21.41 9.09 -12.82
C PHE A 50 -21.75 9.98 -14.04
N GLU A 51 -20.79 10.81 -14.41
CA GLU A 51 -20.82 11.66 -15.59
C GLU A 51 -19.73 11.24 -16.57
N GLU A 52 -20.15 10.65 -17.69
CA GLU A 52 -19.26 10.07 -18.68
C GLU A 52 -18.77 11.10 -19.71
N PHE A 53 -17.48 11.03 -20.04
CA PHE A 53 -16.85 11.81 -21.09
C PHE A 53 -16.41 10.94 -22.27
N ASP A 54 -16.42 11.56 -23.46
CA ASP A 54 -15.86 10.99 -24.68
C ASP A 54 -16.45 9.61 -25.06
N MET A 55 -17.73 9.38 -24.74
CA MET A 55 -18.49 8.17 -25.08
C MET A 55 -18.48 7.87 -26.59
N PHE A 56 -18.47 8.91 -27.44
CA PHE A 56 -18.54 8.78 -28.90
C PHE A 56 -17.18 8.80 -29.59
N LYS A 57 -16.08 8.86 -28.84
CA LYS A 57 -14.74 8.92 -29.42
C LYS A 57 -14.38 7.56 -30.02
N GLU A 58 -13.81 7.56 -31.23
CA GLU A 58 -13.46 6.34 -31.99
C GLU A 58 -12.00 6.41 -32.42
N HIS A 59 -11.34 5.26 -32.55
CA HIS A 59 -9.98 5.22 -33.08
C HIS A 59 -9.90 5.73 -34.52
N ARG A 60 -8.69 6.16 -34.89
CA ARG A 60 -8.36 6.72 -36.21
C ARG A 60 -7.49 5.78 -37.06
N CYS A 61 -7.23 4.57 -36.57
CA CYS A 61 -6.46 3.56 -37.29
C CYS A 61 -7.15 3.11 -38.60
N HIS A 62 -6.36 3.08 -39.69
CA HIS A 62 -6.75 2.60 -41.01
C HIS A 62 -6.01 1.31 -41.43
N GLU A 63 -5.12 0.81 -40.56
CA GLU A 63 -4.32 -0.37 -40.82
C GLU A 63 -5.06 -1.65 -40.42
N PHE A 64 -4.69 -2.76 -41.04
CA PHE A 64 -5.21 -4.10 -40.72
C PHE A 64 -6.75 -4.24 -40.71
N GLY A 65 -7.46 -3.40 -41.48
CA GLY A 65 -8.93 -3.44 -41.57
C GLY A 65 -9.67 -2.78 -40.40
N MET A 66 -8.96 -2.08 -39.52
CA MET A 66 -9.53 -1.40 -38.35
C MET A 66 -10.59 -0.35 -38.76
N GLU A 67 -10.45 0.29 -39.92
CA GLU A 67 -11.37 1.30 -40.43
C GLU A 67 -12.82 0.82 -40.56
N LYS A 68 -13.02 -0.50 -40.71
CA LYS A 68 -14.34 -1.14 -40.87
C LYS A 68 -15.02 -1.46 -39.55
N ASN A 69 -14.28 -1.46 -38.46
CA ASN A 69 -14.78 -1.85 -37.15
C ASN A 69 -14.45 -0.77 -36.14
N LYS A 70 -15.31 0.25 -36.06
CA LYS A 70 -15.20 1.33 -35.08
C LYS A 70 -16.24 1.16 -33.99
N ILE A 71 -15.76 1.09 -32.75
CA ILE A 71 -16.62 0.97 -31.58
C ILE A 71 -16.49 2.26 -30.76
N PRO A 72 -17.59 3.02 -30.57
CA PRO A 72 -17.58 4.23 -29.75
C PRO A 72 -17.03 3.98 -28.34
N GLY A 73 -16.24 4.92 -27.85
CA GLY A 73 -15.55 4.85 -26.57
C GLY A 73 -14.15 4.25 -26.67
N ASP A 74 -13.86 3.54 -27.77
CA ASP A 74 -12.57 2.92 -28.10
C ASP A 74 -12.04 1.93 -27.05
N GLY A 75 -12.93 1.34 -26.26
CA GLY A 75 -12.60 0.32 -25.26
C GLY A 75 -12.24 0.84 -23.88
N VAL A 76 -12.49 2.12 -23.58
CA VAL A 76 -12.40 2.66 -22.23
C VAL A 76 -13.58 3.59 -21.91
N VAL A 77 -14.18 3.41 -20.74
CA VAL A 77 -15.20 4.30 -20.19
C VAL A 77 -14.49 5.26 -19.23
N THR A 78 -14.71 6.56 -19.38
CA THR A 78 -13.99 7.61 -18.66
C THR A 78 -14.96 8.64 -18.14
N GLY A 79 -14.74 9.15 -16.94
CA GLY A 79 -15.59 10.19 -16.37
C GLY A 79 -15.24 10.52 -14.94
N TYR A 80 -16.20 11.12 -14.25
CA TYR A 80 -16.13 11.41 -12.83
C TYR A 80 -17.44 11.05 -12.15
N GLY A 81 -17.43 10.99 -10.83
CA GLY A 81 -18.62 10.89 -10.00
C GLY A 81 -18.25 11.06 -8.54
N THR A 82 -18.99 10.44 -7.64
CA THR A 82 -18.71 10.52 -6.21
C THR A 82 -18.57 9.17 -5.55
N ILE A 83 -17.76 9.11 -4.48
CA ILE A 83 -17.73 8.02 -3.51
C ILE A 83 -17.93 8.65 -2.14
N ASP A 84 -19.02 8.27 -1.47
CA ASP A 84 -19.44 8.85 -0.19
C ASP A 84 -19.54 10.39 -0.28
N GLY A 85 -20.08 10.88 -1.40
CA GLY A 85 -20.23 12.31 -1.70
C GLY A 85 -18.95 13.04 -2.11
N ARG A 86 -17.79 12.37 -2.14
CA ARG A 86 -16.51 12.96 -2.51
C ARG A 86 -16.20 12.77 -3.98
N LEU A 87 -15.78 13.84 -4.66
CA LEU A 87 -15.41 13.80 -6.08
C LEU A 87 -14.29 12.80 -6.33
N VAL A 88 -14.48 11.92 -7.31
CA VAL A 88 -13.45 11.02 -7.83
C VAL A 88 -13.52 10.93 -9.35
N TYR A 89 -12.37 10.69 -9.96
CA TYR A 89 -12.24 10.43 -11.39
C TYR A 89 -12.01 8.95 -11.63
N VAL A 90 -12.58 8.41 -12.69
CA VAL A 90 -12.49 6.98 -13.00
C VAL A 90 -12.27 6.75 -14.49
N PHE A 91 -11.43 5.76 -14.79
CA PHE A 91 -11.41 5.10 -16.10
C PHE A 91 -11.57 3.60 -15.92
N ALA A 92 -12.39 2.97 -16.76
CA ALA A 92 -12.67 1.54 -16.73
C ALA A 92 -12.51 0.94 -18.12
N GLN A 93 -11.59 -0.01 -18.25
CA GLN A 93 -11.26 -0.66 -19.51
C GLN A 93 -12.33 -1.70 -19.85
N ASP A 94 -12.80 -1.68 -21.09
CA ASP A 94 -13.81 -2.59 -21.61
C ASP A 94 -13.16 -3.72 -22.42
N PHE A 95 -13.00 -4.87 -21.78
CA PHE A 95 -12.41 -6.04 -22.41
C PHE A 95 -13.24 -6.57 -23.60
N THR A 96 -14.53 -6.26 -23.66
CA THR A 96 -15.37 -6.67 -24.80
C THR A 96 -14.98 -5.95 -26.09
N VAL A 97 -14.30 -4.80 -26.01
CA VAL A 97 -13.88 -3.97 -27.14
C VAL A 97 -12.39 -4.19 -27.41
N PHE A 98 -12.06 -4.86 -28.53
CA PHE A 98 -10.69 -5.23 -28.92
C PHE A 98 -9.84 -5.88 -27.80
N GLY A 99 -10.45 -6.64 -26.89
CA GLY A 99 -9.74 -7.23 -25.76
C GLY A 99 -9.21 -6.20 -24.75
N GLY A 100 -9.84 -5.03 -24.68
CA GLY A 100 -9.40 -3.89 -23.86
C GLY A 100 -8.05 -3.32 -24.31
N SER A 101 -7.61 -3.61 -25.53
CA SER A 101 -6.29 -3.19 -26.00
C SER A 101 -6.19 -1.67 -26.17
N LEU A 102 -5.12 -1.11 -25.62
CA LEU A 102 -4.87 0.33 -25.59
C LEU A 102 -4.39 0.82 -26.95
N SER A 103 -5.15 1.76 -27.50
CA SER A 103 -4.87 2.59 -28.68
C SER A 103 -4.46 4.01 -28.29
N GLU A 104 -4.09 4.82 -29.29
CA GLU A 104 -3.87 6.26 -29.11
C GLU A 104 -5.10 6.95 -28.52
N THR A 105 -6.28 6.72 -29.12
CA THR A 105 -7.52 7.40 -28.72
C THR A 105 -8.00 6.97 -27.32
N PHE A 106 -7.81 5.70 -26.97
CA PHE A 106 -8.01 5.18 -25.61
C PHE A 106 -7.09 5.90 -24.61
N ALA A 107 -5.80 6.02 -24.91
CA ALA A 107 -4.84 6.67 -24.04
C ALA A 107 -5.17 8.15 -23.83
N GLU A 108 -5.49 8.88 -24.90
CA GLU A 108 -5.92 10.28 -24.83
C GLU A 108 -7.11 10.47 -23.86
N LYS A 109 -8.05 9.52 -23.81
CA LYS A 109 -9.20 9.57 -22.87
C LYS A 109 -8.75 9.40 -21.42
N ILE A 110 -7.85 8.46 -21.15
CA ILE A 110 -7.29 8.26 -19.81
C ILE A 110 -6.50 9.50 -19.38
N CYS A 111 -5.61 9.99 -20.24
CA CYS A 111 -4.80 11.18 -19.96
C CYS A 111 -5.67 12.39 -19.62
N LYS A 112 -6.74 12.63 -20.38
CA LYS A 112 -7.70 13.70 -20.10
C LYS A 112 -8.30 13.60 -18.69
N ILE A 113 -8.74 12.40 -18.28
CA ILE A 113 -9.31 12.20 -16.94
C ILE A 113 -8.26 12.37 -15.83
N MET A 114 -7.04 11.85 -16.02
CA MET A 114 -5.96 12.02 -15.05
C MET A 114 -5.60 13.50 -14.88
N GLU A 115 -5.50 14.26 -15.97
CA GLU A 115 -5.27 15.70 -15.91
C GLU A 115 -6.41 16.45 -15.20
N MET A 116 -7.66 16.08 -15.47
CA MET A 116 -8.80 16.68 -14.80
C MET A 116 -8.81 16.36 -13.31
N ALA A 117 -8.46 15.13 -12.92
CA ALA A 117 -8.33 14.73 -11.53
C ALA A 117 -7.30 15.58 -10.79
N ALA A 118 -6.11 15.75 -11.37
CA ALA A 118 -5.06 16.58 -10.79
C ALA A 118 -5.45 18.06 -10.73
N LYS A 119 -6.05 18.61 -11.80
CA LYS A 119 -6.51 20.00 -11.85
C LYS A 119 -7.58 20.31 -10.79
N ASN A 120 -8.42 19.34 -10.45
CA ASN A 120 -9.47 19.49 -9.44
C ASN A 120 -9.06 18.95 -8.06
N GLY A 121 -7.81 18.49 -7.89
CA GLY A 121 -7.32 17.94 -6.63
C GLY A 121 -8.13 16.75 -6.13
N ALA A 122 -8.53 15.83 -7.01
CA ALA A 122 -9.37 14.68 -6.66
C ALA A 122 -8.67 13.34 -7.00
N PRO A 123 -8.98 12.25 -6.27
CA PRO A 123 -8.43 10.93 -6.56
C PRO A 123 -8.79 10.42 -7.96
N VAL A 124 -7.91 9.58 -8.52
CA VAL A 124 -8.17 8.87 -9.78
C VAL A 124 -8.09 7.35 -9.59
N ILE A 125 -9.07 6.63 -10.13
CA ILE A 125 -9.19 5.18 -10.03
C ILE A 125 -9.17 4.55 -11.42
N GLY A 126 -8.22 3.65 -11.65
CA GLY A 126 -8.13 2.85 -12.88
C GLY A 126 -8.66 1.44 -12.68
N LEU A 127 -9.70 1.05 -13.42
CA LEU A 127 -10.22 -0.32 -13.45
C LEU A 127 -9.70 -1.02 -14.72
N ASN A 128 -8.68 -1.86 -14.53
CA ASN A 128 -7.87 -2.43 -15.61
C ASN A 128 -8.37 -3.83 -16.00
N ASP A 129 -8.52 -4.04 -17.31
CA ASP A 129 -8.97 -5.27 -17.95
C ASP A 129 -8.54 -5.21 -19.43
N SER A 130 -7.24 -5.36 -19.69
CA SER A 130 -6.60 -5.11 -20.98
C SER A 130 -5.59 -6.18 -21.37
N GLY A 131 -5.71 -6.66 -22.62
CA GLY A 131 -4.73 -7.53 -23.25
C GLY A 131 -3.38 -6.86 -23.57
N GLY A 132 -3.21 -5.55 -23.32
CA GLY A 132 -1.98 -4.81 -23.58
C GLY A 132 -2.13 -3.76 -24.70
N ALA A 133 -1.04 -3.48 -25.41
CA ALA A 133 -1.04 -2.55 -26.54
C ALA A 133 -1.90 -3.08 -27.70
N ARG A 134 -2.59 -2.18 -28.41
CA ARG A 134 -3.24 -2.53 -29.66
C ARG A 134 -2.19 -2.63 -30.77
N ILE A 135 -1.79 -3.86 -31.07
CA ILE A 135 -0.70 -4.16 -32.02
C ILE A 135 -0.98 -3.55 -33.42
N GLN A 136 -2.26 -3.45 -33.81
CA GLN A 136 -2.69 -2.85 -35.07
C GLN A 136 -2.38 -1.34 -35.17
N GLU A 137 -2.19 -0.68 -34.04
CA GLU A 137 -1.83 0.75 -33.92
C GLU A 137 -0.37 0.95 -33.53
N GLY A 138 0.48 -0.07 -33.66
CA GLY A 138 1.94 0.07 -33.61
C GLY A 138 2.51 1.01 -32.53
N ILE A 139 3.21 2.06 -32.99
CA ILE A 139 3.96 2.99 -32.13
C ILE A 139 3.03 3.95 -31.39
N GLU A 140 1.87 4.26 -31.95
CA GLU A 140 0.88 5.16 -31.38
C GLU A 140 0.31 4.59 -30.06
N SER A 141 0.15 3.27 -29.97
CA SER A 141 -0.21 2.60 -28.71
C SER A 141 0.90 2.71 -27.66
N LEU A 142 2.18 2.67 -28.07
CA LEU A 142 3.31 2.81 -27.15
C LEU A 142 3.48 4.26 -26.68
N ALA A 143 3.26 5.24 -27.55
CA ALA A 143 3.19 6.65 -27.19
C ALA A 143 2.09 6.90 -26.14
N GLY A 144 0.90 6.34 -26.38
CA GLY A 144 -0.20 6.42 -25.42
C GLY A 144 0.13 5.84 -24.03
N TYR A 145 0.88 4.72 -23.97
CA TYR A 145 1.39 4.22 -22.69
C TYR A 145 2.34 5.20 -22.01
N ALA A 146 3.30 5.75 -22.75
CA ALA A 146 4.28 6.69 -22.20
C ALA A 146 3.59 7.95 -21.63
N ASP A 147 2.56 8.46 -22.31
CA ASP A 147 1.78 9.61 -21.84
C ASP A 147 1.06 9.31 -20.51
N ILE A 148 0.45 8.12 -20.38
CA ILE A 148 -0.18 7.70 -19.12
C ILE A 148 0.87 7.57 -18.01
N PHE A 149 2.02 6.95 -18.29
CA PHE A 149 3.08 6.78 -17.29
C PHE A 149 3.63 8.11 -16.80
N LEU A 150 3.81 9.08 -17.71
CA LEU A 150 4.22 10.43 -17.35
C LEU A 150 3.25 11.06 -16.36
N LEU A 151 1.94 10.97 -16.62
CA LEU A 151 0.92 11.51 -15.72
C LEU A 151 0.87 10.76 -14.38
N ASN A 152 1.08 9.44 -14.36
CA ASN A 152 1.18 8.71 -13.09
C ASN A 152 2.32 9.26 -12.22
N VAL A 153 3.49 9.52 -12.82
CA VAL A 153 4.65 10.06 -12.12
C VAL A 153 4.42 11.51 -11.69
N LEU A 154 3.90 12.37 -12.57
CA LEU A 154 3.65 13.78 -12.26
C LEU A 154 2.62 13.97 -11.14
N TYR A 155 1.67 13.06 -11.02
CA TYR A 155 0.61 13.11 -10.00
C TYR A 155 0.87 12.21 -8.78
N SER A 156 2.03 11.52 -8.74
CA SER A 156 2.43 10.70 -7.60
C SER A 156 2.67 11.57 -6.36
N GLY A 157 1.96 11.27 -5.26
CA GLY A 157 1.98 12.10 -4.05
C GLY A 157 1.29 13.46 -4.18
N VAL A 158 0.51 13.69 -5.25
CA VAL A 158 -0.31 14.89 -5.44
C VAL A 158 -1.79 14.57 -5.23
N ILE A 159 -2.30 13.59 -5.97
CA ILE A 159 -3.64 13.00 -5.78
C ILE A 159 -3.48 11.50 -5.56
N PRO A 160 -4.35 10.87 -4.75
CA PRO A 160 -4.34 9.42 -4.62
C PRO A 160 -4.67 8.74 -5.96
N GLN A 161 -3.85 7.77 -6.34
CA GLN A 161 -4.01 6.97 -7.55
C GLN A 161 -4.21 5.51 -7.18
N LEU A 162 -5.37 4.95 -7.51
CA LEU A 162 -5.72 3.56 -7.18
C LEU A 162 -5.90 2.74 -8.45
N SER A 163 -5.50 1.47 -8.41
CA SER A 163 -5.65 0.53 -9.52
C SER A 163 -6.36 -0.74 -9.07
N GLY A 164 -7.47 -1.07 -9.72
CA GLY A 164 -8.07 -2.39 -9.65
C GLY A 164 -7.74 -3.19 -10.90
N ILE A 165 -7.34 -4.45 -10.74
CA ILE A 165 -7.06 -5.38 -11.83
C ILE A 165 -8.17 -6.43 -11.81
N PHE A 166 -9.05 -6.34 -12.78
CA PHE A 166 -10.26 -7.16 -12.86
C PHE A 166 -10.19 -8.15 -14.02
N GLY A 167 -9.01 -8.34 -14.62
CA GLY A 167 -8.83 -9.14 -15.81
C GLY A 167 -7.37 -9.25 -16.23
N PRO A 168 -7.12 -9.58 -17.50
CA PRO A 168 -5.78 -9.53 -18.05
C PRO A 168 -5.17 -8.13 -17.91
N CYS A 169 -3.88 -8.08 -17.60
CA CYS A 169 -3.08 -6.88 -17.66
C CYS A 169 -1.68 -7.28 -18.12
N ALA A 170 -1.42 -7.21 -19.42
CA ALA A 170 -0.23 -7.79 -20.03
C ALA A 170 0.66 -6.75 -20.73
N GLY A 171 1.97 -7.01 -20.74
CA GLY A 171 2.94 -6.15 -21.43
C GLY A 171 3.06 -4.78 -20.77
N GLY A 172 3.05 -3.71 -21.56
CA GLY A 172 3.17 -2.34 -21.06
C GLY A 172 2.06 -1.93 -20.08
N ALA A 173 0.89 -2.57 -20.13
CA ALA A 173 -0.25 -2.23 -19.27
C ALA A 173 0.07 -2.31 -17.77
N VAL A 174 1.02 -3.16 -17.37
CA VAL A 174 1.35 -3.39 -15.95
C VAL A 174 2.07 -2.22 -15.30
N TYR A 175 2.72 -1.34 -16.07
CA TYR A 175 3.53 -0.27 -15.51
C TYR A 175 2.69 0.85 -14.89
N SER A 176 1.52 1.16 -15.45
CA SER A 176 0.65 2.19 -14.85
C SER A 176 0.19 1.76 -13.45
N PRO A 177 -0.38 0.56 -13.21
CA PRO A 177 -0.66 0.07 -11.86
C PRO A 177 0.56 -0.09 -10.94
N ALA A 178 1.76 -0.29 -11.49
CA ALA A 178 2.97 -0.34 -10.66
C ALA A 178 3.38 1.07 -10.14
N LEU A 179 3.04 2.11 -10.89
CA LEU A 179 3.29 3.52 -10.58
C LEU A 179 2.22 4.16 -9.69
N THR A 180 1.02 3.57 -9.61
CA THR A 180 -0.04 4.01 -8.69
C THR A 180 0.24 3.61 -7.24
N ASP A 181 -0.53 4.15 -6.30
CA ASP A 181 -0.26 4.02 -4.87
C ASP A 181 -0.66 2.64 -4.34
N PHE A 182 -1.84 2.15 -4.73
CA PHE A 182 -2.36 0.84 -4.34
C PHE A 182 -2.96 0.08 -5.52
N THR A 183 -2.64 -1.22 -5.55
CA THR A 183 -3.10 -2.16 -6.58
C THR A 183 -3.87 -3.30 -5.94
N ILE A 184 -5.14 -3.43 -6.31
CA ILE A 184 -6.07 -4.48 -5.88
C ILE A 184 -6.19 -5.47 -7.04
N MET A 185 -6.02 -6.76 -6.79
CA MET A 185 -6.21 -7.79 -7.81
C MET A 185 -7.35 -8.73 -7.45
N VAL A 186 -8.23 -9.03 -8.41
CA VAL A 186 -9.30 -10.02 -8.23
C VAL A 186 -8.75 -11.42 -8.43
N GLN A 187 -8.99 -12.31 -7.47
CA GLN A 187 -8.49 -13.68 -7.51
C GLN A 187 -9.11 -14.48 -8.67
N ASN A 188 -8.32 -15.33 -9.31
CA ASN A 188 -8.71 -16.26 -10.39
C ASN A 188 -9.20 -15.62 -11.71
N THR A 189 -9.62 -14.36 -11.71
CA THR A 189 -10.10 -13.66 -12.92
C THR A 189 -9.09 -12.63 -13.44
N SER A 190 -8.11 -12.23 -12.63
CA SER A 190 -7.10 -11.23 -12.98
C SER A 190 -5.67 -11.75 -12.94
N TYR A 191 -4.80 -11.16 -13.77
CA TYR A 191 -3.38 -11.45 -13.79
C TYR A 191 -2.55 -10.31 -14.37
N MET A 192 -1.29 -10.20 -13.95
CA MET A 192 -0.33 -9.19 -14.42
C MET A 192 1.01 -9.83 -14.81
N PHE A 193 1.55 -9.48 -15.98
CA PHE A 193 2.94 -9.78 -16.33
C PHE A 193 3.43 -8.93 -17.49
N LEU A 194 4.75 -8.68 -17.54
CA LEU A 194 5.40 -8.07 -18.70
C LEU A 194 5.43 -9.02 -19.89
N THR A 195 5.77 -10.28 -19.64
CA THR A 195 5.98 -11.29 -20.68
C THR A 195 5.07 -12.47 -20.40
N GLY A 196 4.19 -12.81 -21.35
CA GLY A 196 3.24 -13.90 -21.15
C GLY A 196 3.87 -15.30 -21.17
N PRO A 197 3.16 -16.31 -20.63
CA PRO A 197 3.69 -17.67 -20.46
C PRO A 197 4.25 -18.31 -21.74
N LYS A 198 3.62 -18.03 -22.89
CA LYS A 198 4.07 -18.55 -24.19
C LYS A 198 5.48 -18.06 -24.57
N VAL A 199 5.80 -16.80 -24.25
CA VAL A 199 7.12 -16.21 -24.53
C VAL A 199 8.14 -16.67 -23.49
N VAL A 200 7.74 -16.79 -22.22
CA VAL A 200 8.58 -17.38 -21.17
C VAL A 200 9.01 -18.78 -21.58
N LYS A 201 8.08 -19.64 -22.01
CA LYS A 201 8.37 -21.00 -22.46
C LYS A 201 9.27 -21.05 -23.70
N SER A 202 9.09 -20.16 -24.66
CA SER A 202 9.90 -20.19 -25.88
C SER A 202 11.36 -19.80 -25.59
N VAL A 203 11.58 -18.81 -24.73
CA VAL A 203 12.89 -18.23 -24.42
C VAL A 203 13.63 -19.00 -23.31
N THR A 204 12.98 -19.24 -22.18
CA THR A 204 13.60 -19.79 -20.97
C THR A 204 13.40 -21.30 -20.82
N LYS A 205 12.48 -21.88 -21.59
CA LYS A 205 11.99 -23.28 -21.46
C LYS A 205 11.23 -23.58 -20.18
N GLU A 206 10.94 -22.56 -19.36
CA GLU A 206 10.07 -22.69 -18.20
C GLU A 206 8.60 -22.88 -18.64
N ASP A 207 7.96 -23.92 -18.12
CA ASP A 207 6.54 -24.19 -18.36
C ASP A 207 5.73 -23.74 -17.14
N VAL A 208 5.02 -22.62 -17.31
CA VAL A 208 4.30 -21.95 -16.22
C VAL A 208 2.92 -21.53 -16.72
N SER A 209 1.89 -21.64 -15.88
CA SER A 209 0.55 -21.15 -16.22
C SER A 209 0.43 -19.63 -16.02
N THR A 210 -0.64 -19.04 -16.54
CA THR A 210 -0.97 -17.61 -16.32
C THR A 210 -1.08 -17.28 -14.83
N GLU A 211 -1.73 -18.15 -14.05
CA GLU A 211 -1.95 -17.94 -12.61
C GLU A 211 -0.64 -18.08 -11.82
N GLU A 212 0.20 -19.06 -12.15
CA GLU A 212 1.50 -19.26 -11.50
C GLU A 212 2.52 -18.16 -11.84
N LEU A 213 2.40 -17.56 -13.02
CA LEU A 213 3.29 -16.49 -13.47
C LEU A 213 2.92 -15.14 -12.86
N GLY A 214 1.62 -14.81 -12.84
CA GLY A 214 1.17 -13.45 -12.56
C GLY A 214 -0.23 -13.34 -11.96
N GLY A 215 -0.75 -14.43 -11.37
CA GLY A 215 -2.03 -14.40 -10.67
C GLY A 215 -2.03 -13.48 -9.45
N ALA A 216 -3.23 -13.14 -8.96
CA ALA A 216 -3.40 -12.23 -7.83
C ALA A 216 -2.60 -12.65 -6.58
N LEU A 217 -2.55 -13.96 -6.28
CA LEU A 217 -1.82 -14.49 -5.13
C LEU A 217 -0.30 -14.44 -5.31
N VAL A 218 0.21 -14.57 -6.54
CA VAL A 218 1.65 -14.44 -6.82
C VAL A 218 2.11 -13.02 -6.47
N HIS A 219 1.35 -12.01 -6.89
CA HIS A 219 1.69 -10.62 -6.64
C HIS A 219 1.47 -10.18 -5.19
N ASN A 220 0.54 -10.80 -4.47
CA ASN A 220 0.29 -10.54 -3.05
C ASN A 220 1.18 -11.36 -2.09
N ARG A 221 1.82 -12.46 -2.52
CA ARG A 221 2.67 -13.31 -1.64
C ARG A 221 4.14 -13.28 -1.99
N LYS A 222 4.50 -13.17 -3.27
CA LYS A 222 5.88 -13.29 -3.74
C LYS A 222 6.46 -11.95 -4.18
N SER A 223 5.84 -11.30 -5.16
CA SER A 223 6.47 -10.13 -5.80
C SER A 223 6.25 -8.81 -5.06
N GLY A 224 5.20 -8.70 -4.23
CA GLY A 224 4.85 -7.45 -3.55
C GLY A 224 4.39 -6.33 -4.49
N VAL A 225 3.82 -6.69 -5.65
CA VAL A 225 3.30 -5.72 -6.63
C VAL A 225 1.86 -5.33 -6.29
N ALA A 226 1.07 -6.30 -5.83
CA ALA A 226 -0.31 -6.09 -5.44
C ALA A 226 -0.43 -5.97 -3.93
N HIS A 227 -1.21 -4.98 -3.51
CA HIS A 227 -1.37 -4.56 -2.12
C HIS A 227 -2.51 -5.29 -1.44
N PHE A 228 -3.52 -5.66 -2.23
CA PHE A 228 -4.69 -6.39 -1.79
C PHE A 228 -5.08 -7.46 -2.82
N VAL A 229 -5.74 -8.50 -2.31
CA VAL A 229 -6.44 -9.51 -3.11
C VAL A 229 -7.91 -9.44 -2.75
N ALA A 230 -8.77 -9.48 -3.76
CA ALA A 230 -10.23 -9.50 -3.60
C ALA A 230 -10.79 -10.81 -4.15
N GLU A 231 -11.87 -11.29 -3.59
CA GLU A 231 -12.48 -12.57 -4.00
C GLU A 231 -13.19 -12.48 -5.35
N ASN A 232 -13.75 -11.31 -5.66
CA ASN A 232 -14.50 -11.03 -6.89
C ASN A 232 -14.50 -9.52 -7.20
N ASP A 233 -15.09 -9.14 -8.34
CA ASP A 233 -15.16 -7.75 -8.78
C ASP A 233 -15.87 -6.85 -7.76
N GLN A 234 -16.96 -7.29 -7.15
CA GLN A 234 -17.72 -6.48 -6.18
C GLN A 234 -16.88 -6.20 -4.93
N ASP A 235 -16.21 -7.22 -4.39
CA ASP A 235 -15.30 -7.09 -3.24
C ASP A 235 -14.16 -6.10 -3.53
N ALA A 236 -13.54 -6.17 -4.72
CA ALA A 236 -12.50 -5.23 -5.12
C ALA A 236 -13.00 -3.78 -5.19
N LEU A 237 -14.21 -3.55 -5.69
CA LEU A 237 -14.80 -2.21 -5.80
C LEU A 237 -15.15 -1.65 -4.41
N LEU A 238 -15.68 -2.48 -3.51
CA LEU A 238 -15.93 -2.09 -2.11
C LEU A 238 -14.63 -1.79 -1.37
N LEU A 239 -13.56 -2.55 -1.64
CA LEU A 239 -12.25 -2.30 -1.06
C LEU A 239 -11.65 -0.99 -1.55
N LEU A 240 -11.80 -0.65 -2.84
CA LEU A 240 -11.41 0.66 -3.38
C LEU A 240 -12.13 1.81 -2.66
N ARG A 241 -13.44 1.69 -2.42
CA ARG A 241 -14.22 2.67 -1.63
C ARG A 241 -13.67 2.77 -0.20
N LYS A 242 -13.45 1.63 0.46
CA LYS A 242 -12.92 1.59 1.82
C LYS A 242 -11.55 2.25 1.94
N ILE A 243 -10.65 2.02 0.96
CA ILE A 243 -9.33 2.65 0.89
C ILE A 243 -9.48 4.18 0.86
N LEU A 244 -10.29 4.71 -0.05
CA LEU A 244 -10.51 6.15 -0.16
C LEU A 244 -11.02 6.78 1.14
N GLY A 245 -11.81 6.06 1.94
CA GLY A 245 -12.26 6.53 3.25
C GLY A 245 -11.11 6.91 4.20
N TYR A 246 -9.90 6.37 4.02
CA TYR A 246 -8.73 6.70 4.82
C TYR A 246 -7.86 7.83 4.25
N LEU A 247 -8.09 8.24 3.00
CA LEU A 247 -7.22 9.16 2.25
C LEU A 247 -7.85 10.55 2.10
N PRO A 248 -7.05 11.64 2.03
CA PRO A 248 -7.55 12.96 1.63
C PRO A 248 -7.89 12.98 0.12
N GLN A 249 -8.47 14.08 -0.40
CA GLN A 249 -8.66 14.22 -1.84
C GLN A 249 -7.33 14.44 -2.60
N ASN A 250 -6.39 15.12 -1.95
CA ASN A 250 -5.08 15.50 -2.47
C ASN A 250 -4.11 15.80 -1.32
N ASN A 251 -2.85 16.08 -1.62
CA ASN A 251 -1.78 16.35 -0.65
C ASN A 251 -1.86 17.70 0.09
N LEU A 252 -2.78 18.59 -0.28
CA LEU A 252 -3.00 19.88 0.42
C LEU A 252 -4.06 19.77 1.51
N GLU A 253 -4.78 18.63 1.56
CA GLU A 253 -5.83 18.35 2.52
C GLU A 253 -5.36 17.37 3.58
N THR A 254 -6.02 17.39 4.73
CA THR A 254 -5.91 16.35 5.75
C THR A 254 -6.97 15.28 5.53
N THR A 255 -6.75 14.10 6.11
CA THR A 255 -7.70 12.99 6.00
C THR A 255 -9.08 13.35 6.58
N PRO A 256 -10.18 12.80 6.02
CA PRO A 256 -11.52 13.05 6.56
C PRO A 256 -11.64 12.59 8.02
N TYR A 257 -12.16 13.47 8.88
CA TYR A 257 -12.55 13.08 10.23
C TYR A 257 -13.85 12.27 10.15
N VAL A 258 -13.84 11.08 10.74
CA VAL A 258 -15.03 10.23 10.88
C VAL A 258 -15.51 10.30 12.32
N PRO A 259 -16.77 10.72 12.59
CA PRO A 259 -17.33 10.68 13.92
C PRO A 259 -17.16 9.28 14.54
N ASN A 260 -16.70 9.26 15.78
CA ASN A 260 -16.39 8.03 16.49
C ASN A 260 -16.93 8.13 17.91
N ASP A 261 -17.61 7.08 18.37
CA ASP A 261 -18.14 6.92 19.71
C ASP A 261 -17.26 6.05 20.61
N ASP A 262 -16.19 5.43 20.06
CA ASP A 262 -15.20 4.68 20.84
C ASP A 262 -14.42 5.63 21.79
N PRO A 263 -14.59 5.52 23.12
CA PRO A 263 -14.03 6.45 24.10
C PRO A 263 -12.51 6.60 23.98
N VAL A 264 -12.05 7.85 24.08
CA VAL A 264 -10.62 8.20 24.01
C VAL A 264 -9.84 7.62 25.19
N ASP A 265 -10.48 7.49 26.33
CA ASP A 265 -9.90 7.09 27.62
C ASP A 265 -10.23 5.64 28.01
N ARG A 266 -10.79 4.82 27.10
CA ARG A 266 -10.97 3.39 27.39
C ARG A 266 -9.64 2.74 27.73
N MET A 267 -9.70 1.86 28.71
CA MET A 267 -8.55 1.10 29.19
C MET A 267 -8.62 -0.33 28.65
N GLU A 268 -7.49 -0.83 28.16
CA GLU A 268 -7.37 -2.18 27.60
C GLU A 268 -6.51 -3.07 28.50
N ASP A 269 -7.11 -3.64 29.53
CA ASP A 269 -6.39 -4.31 30.63
C ASP A 269 -5.55 -5.49 30.16
N GLU A 270 -6.01 -6.18 29.12
CA GLU A 270 -5.29 -7.30 28.51
C GLU A 270 -3.92 -6.90 27.93
N LEU A 271 -3.74 -5.63 27.51
CA LEU A 271 -2.46 -5.16 27.01
C LEU A 271 -1.35 -5.21 28.06
N ASN A 272 -1.68 -5.20 29.36
CA ASN A 272 -0.69 -5.34 30.42
C ASN A 272 -0.07 -6.76 30.46
N PHE A 273 -0.71 -7.76 29.86
CA PHE A 273 -0.32 -9.18 29.95
C PHE A 273 -0.09 -9.85 28.60
N ILE A 274 -0.29 -9.11 27.49
CA ILE A 274 -0.19 -9.67 26.12
C ILE A 274 1.23 -10.06 25.72
N ILE A 275 2.24 -9.38 26.28
CA ILE A 275 3.64 -9.70 26.03
C ILE A 275 4.01 -10.94 26.85
N PRO A 276 4.46 -12.04 26.23
CA PRO A 276 4.86 -13.23 26.97
C PRO A 276 6.05 -12.97 27.89
N GLU A 277 6.04 -13.58 29.07
CA GLU A 277 7.18 -13.56 30.00
C GLU A 277 8.43 -14.22 29.41
N ASP A 278 8.26 -15.30 28.64
CA ASP A 278 9.35 -15.90 27.87
C ASP A 278 9.74 -14.96 26.71
N PRO A 279 10.96 -14.39 26.71
CA PRO A 279 11.39 -13.45 25.68
C PRO A 279 11.45 -14.08 24.29
N ASN A 280 11.54 -15.41 24.17
CA ASN A 280 11.58 -16.11 22.88
C ASN A 280 10.19 -16.48 22.35
N ARG A 281 9.15 -16.40 23.18
CA ARG A 281 7.79 -16.73 22.76
C ARG A 281 7.24 -15.61 21.86
N PRO A 282 6.76 -15.94 20.64
CA PRO A 282 6.09 -14.98 19.77
C PRO A 282 4.67 -14.68 20.24
N TYR A 283 4.11 -13.58 19.74
CA TYR A 283 2.71 -13.19 19.86
C TYR A 283 2.29 -12.47 18.57
N ASP A 284 0.98 -12.33 18.34
CA ASP A 284 0.47 -11.59 17.19
C ASP A 284 0.35 -10.09 17.52
N MET A 285 1.18 -9.27 16.88
CA MET A 285 1.12 -7.81 17.04
C MET A 285 -0.23 -7.20 16.61
N LYS A 286 -1.01 -7.89 15.78
CA LYS A 286 -2.35 -7.42 15.39
C LYS A 286 -3.29 -7.34 16.58
N GLU A 287 -3.15 -8.20 17.57
CA GLU A 287 -3.97 -8.15 18.79
C GLU A 287 -3.77 -6.81 19.54
N ILE A 288 -2.54 -6.30 19.58
CA ILE A 288 -2.23 -4.97 20.13
C ILE A 288 -2.84 -3.87 19.26
N ILE A 289 -2.63 -3.93 17.94
CA ILE A 289 -3.14 -2.92 17.00
C ILE A 289 -4.65 -2.81 17.12
N LEU A 290 -5.38 -3.93 17.03
CA LEU A 290 -6.84 -3.98 17.08
C LEU A 290 -7.38 -3.45 18.42
N ARG A 291 -6.70 -3.68 19.53
CA ARG A 291 -7.09 -3.12 20.84
C ARG A 291 -6.83 -1.63 20.94
N VAL A 292 -5.87 -1.08 20.22
CA VAL A 292 -5.52 0.34 20.32
C VAL A 292 -6.39 1.21 19.40
N VAL A 293 -6.70 0.74 18.20
CA VAL A 293 -7.40 1.52 17.15
C VAL A 293 -8.91 1.58 17.36
N ASP A 294 -9.57 2.57 16.75
CA ASP A 294 -11.01 2.76 16.83
C ASP A 294 -11.77 1.52 16.34
N ASN A 295 -12.77 1.08 17.10
CA ASN A 295 -13.70 -0.01 16.75
C ASN A 295 -13.03 -1.33 16.38
N ASN A 296 -11.77 -1.51 16.79
CA ASN A 296 -10.92 -2.63 16.40
C ASN A 296 -10.84 -2.81 14.88
N GLU A 297 -10.92 -1.71 14.11
CA GLU A 297 -10.84 -1.75 12.66
C GLU A 297 -9.42 -1.44 12.16
N PHE A 298 -8.85 -2.41 11.46
CA PHE A 298 -7.56 -2.27 10.81
C PHE A 298 -7.63 -2.78 9.37
N MET A 299 -7.23 -1.93 8.42
CA MET A 299 -7.14 -2.26 7.01
C MET A 299 -5.68 -2.51 6.65
N GLU A 300 -5.28 -3.78 6.74
CA GLU A 300 -3.92 -4.22 6.49
C GLU A 300 -3.56 -4.17 5.00
N VAL A 301 -2.44 -3.53 4.69
CA VAL A 301 -1.87 -3.43 3.35
C VAL A 301 -0.78 -4.49 3.21
N HIS A 302 -0.73 -5.17 2.05
CA HIS A 302 0.23 -6.26 1.80
C HIS A 302 0.15 -7.35 2.88
N GLN A 303 -1.06 -7.73 3.31
CA GLN A 303 -1.28 -8.71 4.38
C GLN A 303 -0.54 -10.04 4.13
N LEU A 304 -0.38 -10.43 2.87
CA LEU A 304 0.20 -11.71 2.48
C LEU A 304 1.70 -11.63 2.10
N TRP A 305 2.30 -10.44 2.08
CA TRP A 305 3.69 -10.19 1.68
C TRP A 305 4.50 -9.54 2.81
N ALA A 306 5.73 -10.03 3.03
CA ALA A 306 6.62 -9.59 4.11
C ALA A 306 5.89 -9.51 5.46
N GLN A 307 5.36 -10.65 5.92
CA GLN A 307 4.48 -10.73 7.09
C GLN A 307 5.19 -10.40 8.41
N ASN A 308 6.52 -10.33 8.42
CA ASN A 308 7.36 -9.85 9.53
C ASN A 308 7.19 -8.34 9.82
N LEU A 309 6.59 -7.58 8.89
CA LEU A 309 6.23 -6.18 9.11
C LEU A 309 4.79 -5.93 8.65
N ILE A 310 3.93 -5.57 9.60
CA ILE A 310 2.54 -5.19 9.37
C ILE A 310 2.51 -3.71 8.99
N VAL A 311 1.78 -3.38 7.92
CA VAL A 311 1.47 -1.99 7.58
C VAL A 311 0.00 -1.88 7.20
N GLY A 312 -0.63 -0.73 7.41
CA GLY A 312 -2.03 -0.56 7.06
C GLY A 312 -2.65 0.68 7.67
N PHE A 313 -3.91 0.92 7.36
CA PHE A 313 -4.65 2.08 7.85
C PHE A 313 -5.57 1.71 9.01
N ALA A 314 -5.70 2.62 9.94
CA ALA A 314 -6.68 2.57 11.01
C ALA A 314 -7.21 3.97 11.32
N ARG A 315 -8.09 4.09 12.32
CA ARG A 315 -8.43 5.38 12.91
C ARG A 315 -8.11 5.44 14.40
N LEU A 316 -7.77 6.63 14.86
CA LEU A 316 -7.63 6.95 16.27
C LEU A 316 -8.36 8.26 16.56
N ASN A 317 -9.43 8.16 17.35
CA ASN A 317 -10.36 9.25 17.60
C ASN A 317 -10.87 9.89 16.30
N GLY A 318 -11.31 9.05 15.36
CA GLY A 318 -11.89 9.48 14.07
C GLY A 318 -10.88 9.95 13.02
N ARG A 319 -9.59 10.03 13.33
CA ARG A 319 -8.53 10.46 12.40
C ARG A 319 -7.84 9.26 11.77
N SER A 320 -7.68 9.27 10.45
CA SER A 320 -6.88 8.24 9.77
C SER A 320 -5.43 8.27 10.24
N VAL A 321 -4.87 7.09 10.50
CA VAL A 321 -3.47 6.87 10.82
C VAL A 321 -2.91 5.70 10.01
N GLY A 322 -1.63 5.79 9.67
CA GLY A 322 -0.85 4.67 9.14
C GLY A 322 -0.17 3.92 10.28
N ILE A 323 -0.38 2.61 10.37
CA ILE A 323 0.29 1.74 11.32
C ILE A 323 1.48 1.08 10.64
N VAL A 324 2.63 1.04 11.33
CA VAL A 324 3.80 0.24 10.95
C VAL A 324 4.25 -0.57 12.17
N ALA A 325 4.23 -1.89 12.10
CA ALA A 325 4.49 -2.71 13.27
C ALA A 325 5.29 -3.96 12.95
N ASN A 326 6.29 -4.30 13.78
CA ASN A 326 6.97 -5.58 13.66
C ASN A 326 6.02 -6.72 14.06
N GLN A 327 6.14 -7.88 13.41
CA GLN A 327 5.32 -9.06 13.70
C GLN A 327 6.20 -10.18 14.32
N PRO A 328 6.25 -10.31 15.66
CA PRO A 328 7.06 -11.33 16.32
C PRO A 328 6.70 -12.76 15.92
N ASN A 329 5.45 -13.02 15.52
CA ASN A 329 5.02 -14.34 15.06
C ASN A 329 5.52 -14.73 13.65
N PHE A 330 6.26 -13.85 12.97
CA PHE A 330 6.86 -14.14 11.67
C PHE A 330 8.30 -13.63 11.61
N LEU A 331 9.26 -14.52 11.36
CA LEU A 331 10.71 -14.21 11.39
C LEU A 331 11.14 -13.46 12.67
N ALA A 332 10.51 -13.77 13.81
CA ALA A 332 10.74 -13.10 15.10
C ALA A 332 10.59 -11.56 15.07
N GLY A 333 9.87 -11.01 14.08
CA GLY A 333 9.72 -9.56 13.87
C GLY A 333 10.94 -8.88 13.23
N GLY A 334 11.96 -9.65 12.83
CA GLY A 334 13.18 -9.15 12.21
C GLY A 334 12.93 -8.52 10.85
N LEU A 335 13.66 -7.44 10.53
CA LEU A 335 13.54 -6.75 9.25
C LEU A 335 14.34 -7.44 8.15
N ASP A 336 13.74 -7.67 6.99
CA ASP A 336 14.40 -8.20 5.80
C ASP A 336 14.25 -7.23 4.61
N ILE A 337 14.75 -7.62 3.43
CA ILE A 337 14.64 -6.82 2.20
C ILE A 337 13.18 -6.46 1.91
N ASN A 338 12.28 -7.43 1.95
CA ASN A 338 10.88 -7.23 1.53
C ASN A 338 10.13 -6.36 2.54
N ALA A 339 10.31 -6.58 3.85
CA ALA A 339 9.75 -5.73 4.89
C ALA A 339 10.26 -4.29 4.79
N SER A 340 11.55 -4.11 4.48
CA SER A 340 12.14 -2.77 4.32
C SER A 340 11.52 -2.02 3.14
N ILE A 341 11.27 -2.70 2.01
CA ILE A 341 10.59 -2.12 0.84
C ILE A 341 9.12 -1.80 1.19
N LYS A 342 8.41 -2.74 1.80
CA LYS A 342 7.01 -2.60 2.25
C LYS A 342 6.83 -1.39 3.16
N GLY A 343 7.62 -1.33 4.24
CA GLY A 343 7.59 -0.24 5.22
C GLY A 343 7.93 1.10 4.60
N ALA A 344 9.00 1.16 3.79
CA ALA A 344 9.42 2.41 3.16
C ALA A 344 8.35 3.01 2.23
N ARG A 345 7.75 2.20 1.34
CA ARG A 345 6.70 2.69 0.43
C ARG A 345 5.48 3.18 1.19
N PHE A 346 5.06 2.44 2.22
CA PHE A 346 3.90 2.81 3.04
C PHE A 346 4.11 4.09 3.84
N VAL A 347 5.28 4.25 4.49
CA VAL A 347 5.60 5.48 5.25
C VAL A 347 5.64 6.70 4.33
N ARG A 348 6.25 6.58 3.14
CA ARG A 348 6.29 7.70 2.17
C ARG A 348 4.91 8.05 1.62
N PHE A 349 4.05 7.05 1.40
CA PHE A 349 2.66 7.30 1.03
C PHE A 349 1.92 8.07 2.12
N CYS A 350 2.04 7.63 3.39
CA CYS A 350 1.40 8.31 4.50
C CYS A 350 1.87 9.77 4.62
N ASP A 351 3.17 10.00 4.48
CA ASP A 351 3.74 11.35 4.51
C ASP A 351 3.23 12.24 3.37
N ALA A 352 3.20 11.72 2.14
CA ALA A 352 2.72 12.45 0.96
C ALA A 352 1.26 12.90 1.08
N PHE A 353 0.44 12.22 1.88
CA PHE A 353 -0.99 12.49 2.02
C PHE A 353 -1.38 12.89 3.45
N ASN A 354 -0.44 13.46 4.22
CA ASN A 354 -0.68 14.05 5.54
C ASN A 354 -1.28 13.05 6.57
N ILE A 355 -0.94 11.77 6.47
CA ILE A 355 -1.41 10.72 7.35
C ILE A 355 -0.37 10.49 8.46
N PRO A 356 -0.71 10.72 9.75
CA PRO A 356 0.17 10.39 10.86
C PRO A 356 0.61 8.93 10.86
N VAL A 357 1.86 8.66 11.26
CA VAL A 357 2.41 7.30 11.34
C VAL A 357 2.57 6.88 12.80
N ILE A 358 1.96 5.76 13.16
CA ILE A 358 2.10 5.10 14.46
C ILE A 358 2.94 3.85 14.29
N THR A 359 4.04 3.77 15.02
CA THR A 359 4.99 2.66 14.91
C THR A 359 4.99 1.80 16.17
N PHE A 360 4.69 0.50 16.05
CA PHE A 360 4.84 -0.45 17.15
C PHE A 360 6.12 -1.29 16.98
N VAL A 361 7.01 -1.23 17.97
CA VAL A 361 8.37 -1.79 17.85
C VAL A 361 8.54 -3.02 18.75
N ASP A 362 8.79 -4.16 18.10
CA ASP A 362 9.29 -5.40 18.70
C ASP A 362 10.20 -6.10 17.68
N VAL A 363 11.44 -5.63 17.59
CA VAL A 363 12.41 -6.04 16.56
C VAL A 363 13.75 -6.43 17.18
N PRO A 364 14.22 -7.67 16.96
CA PRO A 364 15.52 -8.12 17.46
C PRO A 364 16.69 -7.67 16.56
N GLY A 365 16.42 -7.20 15.34
CA GLY A 365 17.44 -6.81 14.38
C GLY A 365 16.97 -6.99 12.93
N PHE A 366 17.93 -6.94 12.00
CA PHE A 366 17.74 -7.38 10.63
C PHE A 366 17.92 -8.91 10.52
N TRP A 367 17.19 -9.53 9.61
CA TRP A 367 17.29 -10.97 9.37
C TRP A 367 18.67 -11.33 8.81
N PRO A 368 19.44 -12.22 9.46
CA PRO A 368 20.79 -12.54 9.02
C PRO A 368 20.79 -13.51 7.84
N GLY A 369 21.88 -13.50 7.05
CA GLY A 369 22.15 -14.52 6.04
C GLY A 369 22.79 -13.97 4.76
N THR A 370 23.61 -14.79 4.11
CA THR A 370 24.32 -14.42 2.86
C THR A 370 23.35 -14.05 1.73
N SER A 371 22.16 -14.64 1.69
CA SER A 371 21.12 -14.28 0.71
C SER A 371 20.63 -12.84 0.87
N GLN A 372 20.49 -12.35 2.11
CA GLN A 372 20.12 -10.95 2.39
C GLN A 372 21.26 -10.00 2.01
N GLU A 373 22.50 -10.35 2.39
CA GLU A 373 23.68 -9.54 2.07
C GLU A 373 23.90 -9.43 0.56
N HIS A 374 23.91 -10.54 -0.17
CA HIS A 374 24.15 -10.55 -1.63
C HIS A 374 23.02 -9.90 -2.42
N ALA A 375 21.78 -9.97 -1.93
CA ALA A 375 20.65 -9.27 -2.54
C ALA A 375 20.61 -7.76 -2.18
N GLY A 376 21.50 -7.30 -1.29
CA GLY A 376 21.70 -5.90 -0.96
C GLY A 376 20.80 -5.39 0.17
N ILE A 377 20.68 -6.14 1.27
CA ILE A 377 19.93 -5.70 2.46
C ILE A 377 20.33 -4.30 2.94
N ILE A 378 21.61 -3.91 2.80
CA ILE A 378 22.08 -2.57 3.18
C ILE A 378 21.30 -1.46 2.44
N ARG A 379 21.18 -1.55 1.11
CA ARG A 379 20.44 -0.54 0.32
C ARG A 379 18.94 -0.64 0.53
N HIS A 380 18.40 -1.84 0.78
CA HIS A 380 16.97 -2.04 1.00
C HIS A 380 16.53 -1.57 2.40
N GLY A 381 17.29 -1.92 3.44
CA GLY A 381 17.11 -1.44 4.81
C GLY A 381 17.29 0.07 4.94
N ALA A 382 18.16 0.68 4.13
CA ALA A 382 18.29 2.13 4.08
C ALA A 382 17.01 2.84 3.57
N LYS A 383 16.11 2.16 2.84
CA LYS A 383 14.86 2.76 2.36
C LYS A 383 13.91 3.13 3.49
N ILE A 384 13.73 2.25 4.48
CA ILE A 384 12.84 2.52 5.62
C ILE A 384 13.44 3.61 6.52
N LEU A 385 14.76 3.61 6.71
CA LEU A 385 15.48 4.71 7.36
C LEU A 385 15.22 6.04 6.65
N TYR A 386 15.39 6.06 5.32
CA TYR A 386 15.17 7.25 4.50
C TYR A 386 13.71 7.73 4.61
N ALA A 387 12.75 6.82 4.50
CA ALA A 387 11.33 7.13 4.57
C ALA A 387 10.94 7.82 5.89
N TYR A 388 11.37 7.29 7.03
CA TYR A 388 11.12 7.93 8.33
C TYR A 388 11.88 9.24 8.52
N ALA A 389 13.11 9.34 8.02
CA ALA A 389 13.91 10.56 8.13
C ALA A 389 13.35 11.72 7.29
N GLU A 390 12.83 11.40 6.10
CA GLU A 390 12.18 12.34 5.19
C GLU A 390 10.83 12.81 5.73
N ALA A 391 10.05 11.88 6.30
CA ALA A 391 8.68 12.15 6.73
C ALA A 391 8.55 13.30 7.74
N THR A 392 7.60 14.19 7.45
CA THR A 392 7.26 15.41 8.18
C THR A 392 5.91 15.35 8.88
N VAL A 393 5.06 14.38 8.53
CA VAL A 393 3.84 14.06 9.29
C VAL A 393 4.13 13.73 10.76
N PRO A 394 3.13 13.78 11.65
CA PRO A 394 3.28 13.30 13.03
C PRO A 394 3.72 11.83 13.06
N LYS A 395 4.76 11.53 13.85
CA LYS A 395 5.34 10.20 14.05
C LYS A 395 5.35 9.86 15.53
N ILE A 396 4.59 8.84 15.90
CA ILE A 396 4.50 8.37 17.28
C ILE A 396 4.93 6.91 17.33
N THR A 397 5.89 6.59 18.19
CA THR A 397 6.46 5.26 18.33
C THR A 397 6.13 4.68 19.70
N VAL A 398 5.72 3.42 19.75
CA VAL A 398 5.50 2.65 20.98
C VAL A 398 6.37 1.41 20.93
N ILE A 399 7.39 1.36 21.78
CA ILE A 399 8.25 0.19 21.92
C ILE A 399 7.58 -0.77 22.89
N THR A 400 7.12 -1.92 22.40
CA THR A 400 6.36 -2.89 23.20
C THR A 400 7.29 -3.91 23.86
N ARG A 401 8.35 -4.34 23.16
CA ARG A 401 9.36 -5.28 23.67
C ARG A 401 10.73 -5.00 23.07
N LYS A 402 11.24 -5.78 22.11
CA LYS A 402 12.63 -5.66 21.65
C LYS A 402 12.84 -4.44 20.76
N ALA A 403 13.94 -3.74 20.96
CA ALA A 403 14.39 -2.72 20.03
C ALA A 403 15.92 -2.67 20.02
N TYR A 404 16.53 -3.51 19.18
CA TYR A 404 17.97 -3.69 19.17
C TYR A 404 18.67 -3.06 17.96
N GLY A 405 19.84 -2.47 18.22
CA GLY A 405 20.82 -2.05 17.22
C GLY A 405 20.27 -1.19 16.10
N GLY A 406 20.68 -1.49 14.87
CA GLY A 406 20.23 -0.75 13.69
C GLY A 406 18.71 -0.79 13.49
N ALA A 407 18.05 -1.87 13.91
CA ALA A 407 16.60 -1.98 13.76
C ALA A 407 15.84 -1.00 14.66
N TYR A 408 16.31 -0.76 15.90
CA TYR A 408 15.81 0.35 16.73
C TYR A 408 15.94 1.69 16.01
N CYS A 409 17.11 1.96 15.41
CA CYS A 409 17.36 3.23 14.73
C CYS A 409 16.37 3.48 13.59
N VAL A 410 16.12 2.47 12.74
CA VAL A 410 15.26 2.61 11.54
C VAL A 410 13.77 2.62 11.86
N MET A 411 13.33 2.04 12.98
CA MET A 411 11.91 1.96 13.36
C MET A 411 11.44 3.24 14.09
N SER A 412 11.54 4.39 13.41
CA SER A 412 11.04 5.68 13.91
C SER A 412 11.58 6.06 15.31
N SER A 413 12.90 5.92 15.50
CA SER A 413 13.56 6.36 16.73
C SER A 413 13.48 7.89 16.90
N LYS A 414 13.59 8.38 18.14
CA LYS A 414 13.66 9.82 18.44
C LYS A 414 14.69 10.55 17.58
N HIS A 415 15.86 9.94 17.39
CA HIS A 415 16.98 10.44 16.58
C HIS A 415 16.65 10.54 15.09
N LEU A 416 15.69 9.77 14.61
CA LEU A 416 15.17 9.81 13.24
C LEU A 416 13.96 10.76 13.12
N ARG A 417 13.96 11.83 13.94
CA ARG A 417 12.90 12.84 14.02
C ARG A 417 11.55 12.27 14.43
N GLY A 418 11.53 11.25 15.28
CA GLY A 418 10.30 10.79 15.94
C GLY A 418 9.78 11.87 16.88
N ASP A 419 8.50 12.23 16.78
CA ASP A 419 7.94 13.32 17.60
C ASP A 419 7.75 12.85 19.03
N ILE A 420 7.12 11.69 19.20
CA ILE A 420 6.84 11.08 20.50
C ILE A 420 7.25 9.60 20.47
N ASN A 421 8.03 9.16 21.45
CA ASN A 421 8.51 7.80 21.63
C ASN A 421 8.12 7.33 23.03
N TYR A 422 7.15 6.44 23.12
CA TYR A 422 6.77 5.73 24.34
C TYR A 422 7.44 4.36 24.40
N ALA A 423 7.62 3.86 25.62
CA ALA A 423 8.01 2.48 25.87
C ALA A 423 7.04 1.82 26.85
N TRP A 424 6.79 0.53 26.67
CA TRP A 424 6.17 -0.30 27.69
C TRP A 424 7.22 -0.73 28.72
N PRO A 425 6.81 -1.19 29.93
CA PRO A 425 7.77 -1.70 30.93
C PRO A 425 8.58 -2.90 30.43
N SER A 426 8.02 -3.70 29.51
CA SER A 426 8.64 -4.84 28.83
C SER A 426 9.63 -4.46 27.73
N ALA A 427 9.83 -3.17 27.45
CA ALA A 427 10.70 -2.73 26.36
C ALA A 427 12.18 -2.95 26.68
N GLU A 428 12.89 -3.63 25.78
CA GLU A 428 14.33 -3.89 25.87
C GLU A 428 15.03 -3.12 24.75
N ILE A 429 15.71 -2.02 25.11
CA ILE A 429 16.39 -1.14 24.15
C ILE A 429 17.90 -1.31 24.33
N ALA A 430 18.59 -1.84 23.32
CA ALA A 430 20.02 -2.17 23.42
C ALA A 430 20.75 -2.05 22.08
N VAL A 431 22.09 -1.99 22.12
CA VAL A 431 22.94 -1.97 20.92
C VAL A 431 22.88 -3.29 20.15
N MET A 432 22.74 -4.41 20.86
CA MET A 432 22.51 -5.74 20.31
C MET A 432 21.82 -6.60 21.37
N GLY A 433 21.43 -7.83 21.01
CA GLY A 433 20.82 -8.78 21.94
C GLY A 433 21.70 -9.03 23.17
N PRO A 434 21.14 -9.07 24.40
CA PRO A 434 21.90 -9.20 25.64
C PRO A 434 22.87 -10.39 25.66
N ALA A 435 22.42 -11.57 25.23
CA ALA A 435 23.25 -12.78 25.17
C ALA A 435 24.50 -12.56 24.30
N GLY A 436 24.34 -12.01 23.09
CA GLY A 436 25.45 -11.73 22.19
C GLY A 436 26.39 -10.64 22.71
N ALA A 437 25.87 -9.63 23.42
CA ALA A 437 26.70 -8.59 24.03
C ALA A 437 27.62 -9.17 25.12
N VAL A 438 27.05 -10.02 25.98
CA VAL A 438 27.76 -10.66 27.09
C VAL A 438 28.83 -11.63 26.60
N GLU A 439 28.54 -12.42 25.57
CA GLU A 439 29.54 -13.30 24.94
C GLU A 439 30.76 -12.53 24.43
N ILE A 440 30.57 -11.33 23.88
CA ILE A 440 31.68 -10.51 23.38
C ILE A 440 32.45 -9.85 24.53
N ILE A 441 31.75 -9.16 25.43
CA ILE A 441 32.35 -8.35 26.50
C ILE A 441 33.06 -9.23 27.53
N PHE A 442 32.40 -10.30 27.95
CA PHE A 442 32.83 -11.16 29.06
C PHE A 442 33.34 -12.53 28.59
N SER A 443 33.66 -12.70 27.31
CA SER A 443 34.20 -13.95 26.71
C SER A 443 35.23 -14.65 27.59
N LYS A 444 36.21 -13.90 28.10
CA LYS A 444 37.29 -14.41 28.96
C LYS A 444 36.79 -14.86 30.34
N GLU A 445 35.89 -14.09 30.96
CA GLU A 445 35.33 -14.41 32.28
C GLU A 445 34.43 -15.64 32.21
N ILE A 446 33.60 -15.74 31.17
CA ILE A 446 32.71 -16.88 30.92
C ILE A 446 33.54 -18.15 30.68
N SER A 447 34.61 -18.04 29.89
CA SER A 447 35.49 -19.17 29.58
C SER A 447 36.36 -19.61 30.75
N ALA A 448 36.64 -18.70 31.70
CA ALA A 448 37.43 -18.98 32.91
C ALA A 448 36.57 -19.50 34.08
N ALA A 449 35.25 -19.39 34.00
CA ALA A 449 34.34 -19.85 35.04
C ALA A 449 34.22 -21.38 35.06
N GLU A 450 34.06 -21.96 36.26
CA GLU A 450 33.82 -23.40 36.43
C GLU A 450 32.53 -23.86 35.74
N ASN A 451 31.53 -22.98 35.69
CA ASN A 451 30.28 -23.18 34.96
C ASN A 451 30.03 -21.99 34.02
N SER A 452 30.51 -22.10 32.79
CA SER A 452 30.36 -21.05 31.77
C SER A 452 28.90 -20.70 31.46
N GLN A 453 27.97 -21.67 31.50
CA GLN A 453 26.56 -21.43 31.19
C GLN A 453 25.87 -20.60 32.28
N GLU A 454 26.11 -20.96 33.54
CA GLU A 454 25.57 -20.22 34.68
C GLU A 454 26.16 -18.81 34.74
N LYS A 455 27.48 -18.67 34.50
CA LYS A 455 28.13 -17.36 34.48
C LYS A 455 27.61 -16.47 33.35
N ALA A 456 27.40 -17.03 32.16
CA ALA A 456 26.82 -16.29 31.04
C ALA A 456 25.40 -15.80 31.35
N ARG A 457 24.57 -16.64 32.00
CA ARG A 457 23.20 -16.27 32.39
C ARG A 457 23.19 -15.15 33.43
N GLU A 458 24.04 -15.25 34.47
CA GLU A 458 24.20 -14.20 35.49
C GLU A 458 24.58 -12.85 34.86
N LEU A 459 25.59 -12.87 33.96
CA LEU A 459 26.05 -11.67 33.27
C LEU A 459 25.00 -11.12 32.28
N GLU A 460 24.18 -11.97 31.67
CA GLU A 460 23.07 -11.55 30.81
C GLU A 460 21.98 -10.83 31.61
N GLU A 461 21.60 -11.36 32.78
CA GLU A 461 20.63 -10.70 33.67
C GLU A 461 21.17 -9.34 34.16
N ASP A 462 22.44 -9.28 34.60
CA ASP A 462 23.09 -8.02 34.99
C ASP A 462 23.16 -7.01 33.83
N TYR A 463 23.45 -7.47 32.62
CA TYR A 463 23.47 -6.62 31.43
C TYR A 463 22.07 -6.08 31.08
N LYS A 464 21.02 -6.91 31.21
CA LYS A 464 19.63 -6.48 31.00
C LYS A 464 19.23 -5.39 32.00
N ASP A 465 19.52 -5.60 33.27
CA ASP A 465 19.19 -4.66 34.34
C ASP A 465 19.94 -3.33 34.21
N LYS A 466 21.19 -3.37 33.73
CA LYS A 466 22.01 -2.16 33.56
C LYS A 466 21.76 -1.42 32.26
N PHE A 467 21.47 -2.13 31.17
CA PHE A 467 21.50 -1.56 29.82
C PHE A 467 20.25 -1.85 28.98
N ALA A 468 19.71 -3.07 29.00
CA ALA A 468 18.61 -3.49 28.12
C ALA A 468 17.22 -3.34 28.78
N ASN A 469 16.93 -2.13 29.27
CA ASN A 469 15.63 -1.77 29.85
C ASN A 469 15.24 -0.34 29.43
N PRO A 470 13.95 0.05 29.55
CA PRO A 470 13.49 1.30 28.96
C PRO A 470 13.95 2.52 29.76
N TYR A 471 14.27 2.35 31.04
CA TYR A 471 14.68 3.43 31.94
C TYR A 471 16.01 4.06 31.55
N VAL A 472 16.94 3.28 30.99
CA VAL A 472 18.21 3.81 30.49
C VAL A 472 17.99 4.78 29.34
N ALA A 473 17.14 4.42 28.38
CA ALA A 473 16.79 5.27 27.25
C ALA A 473 15.97 6.51 27.70
N ALA A 474 15.05 6.33 28.65
CA ALA A 474 14.25 7.42 29.21
C ALA A 474 15.11 8.45 29.96
N LYS A 475 16.10 8.02 30.76
CA LYS A 475 17.07 8.91 31.43
C LYS A 475 17.86 9.80 30.45
N ARG A 476 18.00 9.37 29.19
CA ARG A 476 18.65 10.13 28.12
C ARG A 476 17.69 11.00 27.31
N GLY A 477 16.38 10.90 27.53
CA GLY A 477 15.36 11.59 26.75
C GLY A 477 15.11 10.97 25.36
N TYR A 478 15.56 9.74 25.12
CA TYR A 478 15.30 9.03 23.85
C TYR A 478 13.90 8.43 23.80
N VAL A 479 13.31 8.21 24.97
CA VAL A 479 11.93 7.81 25.23
C VAL A 479 11.32 8.94 26.07
N ASP A 480 10.18 9.47 25.66
CA ASP A 480 9.51 10.58 26.35
C ASP A 480 8.79 10.13 27.63
N ASP A 481 8.27 8.89 27.63
CA ASP A 481 7.61 8.32 28.80
C ASP A 481 7.59 6.79 28.75
N ILE A 482 7.61 6.16 29.92
CA ILE A 482 7.37 4.72 30.08
C ILE A 482 5.92 4.58 30.55
N ILE A 483 5.06 4.08 29.68
CA ILE A 483 3.61 4.11 29.88
C ILE A 483 3.07 2.74 30.27
N GLU A 484 1.97 2.73 31.01
CA GLU A 484 1.20 1.51 31.25
C GLU A 484 0.59 1.01 29.92
N PRO A 485 0.79 -0.27 29.52
CA PRO A 485 0.30 -0.80 28.25
C PRO A 485 -1.19 -0.56 28.00
N ARG A 486 -2.06 -0.76 29.00
CA ARG A 486 -3.52 -0.52 28.90
C ARG A 486 -3.92 0.92 28.53
N ARG A 487 -3.01 1.89 28.69
CA ARG A 487 -3.24 3.32 28.41
C ARG A 487 -2.69 3.77 27.05
N THR A 488 -2.16 2.85 26.25
CA THR A 488 -1.51 3.15 24.97
C THR A 488 -2.40 3.97 24.04
N ARG A 489 -3.67 3.58 23.87
CA ARG A 489 -4.67 4.32 23.06
C ARG A 489 -4.77 5.78 23.46
N PHE A 490 -5.07 6.04 24.74
CA PHE A 490 -5.18 7.40 25.28
C PHE A 490 -3.91 8.22 25.03
N ARG A 491 -2.73 7.63 25.24
CA ARG A 491 -1.44 8.32 25.06
C ARG A 491 -1.15 8.67 23.61
N ILE A 492 -1.51 7.80 22.67
CA ILE A 492 -1.37 8.09 21.24
C ILE A 492 -2.35 9.19 20.82
N ILE A 493 -3.62 9.11 21.22
CA ILE A 493 -4.63 10.13 20.86
C ILE A 493 -4.22 11.52 21.40
N LYS A 494 -3.72 11.59 22.64
CA LYS A 494 -3.19 12.86 23.21
C LYS A 494 -2.02 13.41 22.39
N ALA A 495 -1.09 12.55 21.96
CA ALA A 495 0.03 12.97 21.14
C ALA A 495 -0.42 13.44 19.74
N LEU A 496 -1.37 12.74 19.10
CA LEU A 496 -1.96 13.16 17.83
C LEU A 496 -2.66 14.52 17.93
N GLU A 497 -3.35 14.79 19.04
CA GLU A 497 -4.00 16.08 19.26
C GLU A 497 -2.99 17.21 19.41
N MET A 498 -1.89 16.97 20.14
CA MET A 498 -0.79 17.92 20.29
C MET A 498 -0.09 18.20 18.95
N LEU A 499 0.11 17.17 18.12
CA LEU A 499 0.86 17.24 16.87
C LEU A 499 0.02 17.65 15.65
N LYS A 500 -1.27 17.93 15.81
CA LYS A 500 -2.18 18.23 14.68
C LYS A 500 -1.75 19.41 13.80
N ASN A 501 -1.00 20.35 14.37
CA ASN A 501 -0.48 21.54 13.69
C ASN A 501 1.02 21.47 13.41
N LYS A 502 1.64 20.27 13.50
CA LYS A 502 3.07 20.09 13.25
C LYS A 502 3.43 20.62 11.86
N ARG A 503 4.53 21.35 11.78
CA ARG A 503 5.11 21.84 10.53
C ARG A 503 6.61 21.69 10.59
N ASP A 504 7.13 20.80 9.76
CA ASP A 504 8.56 20.63 9.54
C ASP A 504 8.91 21.04 8.12
N THR A 505 10.06 21.68 7.93
CA THR A 505 10.58 22.02 6.60
C THR A 505 11.81 21.18 6.28
N LEU A 506 11.84 20.61 5.07
CA LEU A 506 13.02 19.93 4.56
C LEU A 506 13.94 20.90 3.80
N PRO A 507 15.26 20.61 3.69
CA PRO A 507 16.15 21.37 2.83
C PRO A 507 15.65 21.41 1.38
N MET A 508 15.69 22.60 0.75
CA MET A 508 15.24 22.79 -0.63
C MET A 508 16.03 21.92 -1.61
N LYS A 509 15.33 21.16 -2.45
CA LYS A 509 15.89 20.28 -3.49
C LYS A 509 14.80 19.94 -4.52
N LYS A 510 15.19 19.46 -5.70
CA LYS A 510 14.21 18.93 -6.68
C LYS A 510 13.49 17.70 -6.14
N HIS A 511 14.26 16.75 -5.63
CA HIS A 511 13.80 15.57 -4.89
C HIS A 511 15.00 14.97 -4.13
N GLY A 512 14.73 13.99 -3.27
CA GLY A 512 15.77 13.17 -2.66
C GLY A 512 16.45 12.20 -3.64
N ASN A 513 17.47 11.48 -3.16
CA ASN A 513 18.10 10.38 -3.89
C ASN A 513 18.03 9.10 -3.06
N ILE A 514 16.80 8.65 -2.79
CA ILE A 514 16.55 7.43 -2.01
C ILE A 514 17.19 6.21 -2.70
N PRO A 515 17.73 5.24 -1.95
CA PRO A 515 18.12 3.95 -2.52
C PRO A 515 16.95 3.26 -3.23
N LEU A 516 17.20 2.66 -4.39
CA LEU A 516 16.20 1.95 -5.21
C LEU A 516 16.37 0.43 -5.23
#